data_AF-A0AAD8JTA7-F1
#
_entry.id   AF-A0AAD8JTA7-F1
#
_cell.length_a   1.000
_cell.length_b   1.000
_cell.length_c   1.000
_cell.angle_alpha   90.00
_cell.angle_beta   90.00
_cell.angle_gamma   90.00
#
_symmetry.space_group_name_H-M   'P 1'
#
loop_
_entity.id
_entity.type
_entity.pdbx_description
1 polymer ?
#
loop_
_entity_poly.entity_id
_entity_poly.type
_entity_poly.pdbx_seq_one_letter_code
_entity_poly.pdbx_strand_id
1 'polypeptide(L)'
;MQNAYAKYIEEYYVGSFGYEVQSYNQEHLKNTTLSDSTADRLWWFQVCSEVAYFQVAPANDSIRSSKVDTRYHLDLCKNVFGEGVYPPVDATNLYYGGTDIAGSKIVFTNGSQDPWRRASKQVSSPSMPSYIITCENCGHGTDLRGCPQSPSAPEGDPSNCSSPDVVNKVRQKMIEHIDLWLSQCQPVTSF
;
A
#
# COMPACT_ATOMS: atom_id res chain seq x y z
N MET A 1 -21.65 19.16 -9.98
CA MET A 1 -20.52 18.61 -9.20
C MET A 1 -19.82 17.46 -9.95
N GLN A 2 -20.54 16.43 -10.42
CA GLN A 2 -19.92 15.31 -11.19
C GLN A 2 -19.12 15.75 -12.42
N ASN A 3 -19.67 16.58 -13.30
CA ASN A 3 -18.95 17.02 -14.51
C ASN A 3 -17.71 17.87 -14.19
N ALA A 4 -17.76 18.69 -13.13
CA ALA A 4 -16.62 19.49 -12.71
C ALA A 4 -15.51 18.61 -12.10
N TYR A 5 -15.88 17.59 -11.32
CA TYR A 5 -14.94 16.61 -10.79
C TYR A 5 -14.30 15.76 -11.90
N ALA A 6 -15.12 15.24 -12.83
CA ALA A 6 -14.61 14.48 -13.97
C ALA A 6 -13.62 15.30 -14.81
N LYS A 7 -13.97 16.56 -15.11
CA LYS A 7 -13.08 17.51 -15.79
C LYS A 7 -11.78 17.73 -15.02
N TYR A 8 -11.84 17.92 -13.71
CA TYR A 8 -10.66 18.08 -12.87
C TYR A 8 -9.75 16.83 -12.89
N ILE A 9 -10.33 15.62 -12.83
CA ILE A 9 -9.56 14.38 -12.94
C ILE A 9 -8.88 14.27 -14.32
N GLU A 10 -9.61 14.57 -15.39
CA GLU A 10 -9.09 14.49 -16.76
C GLU A 10 -7.97 15.52 -17.00
N GLU A 11 -8.20 16.79 -16.66
CA GLU A 11 -7.24 17.87 -16.94
C GLU A 11 -6.02 17.81 -16.00
N TYR A 12 -6.22 17.54 -14.72
CA TYR A 12 -5.15 17.61 -13.74
C TYR A 12 -4.51 16.25 -13.47
N TYR A 13 -5.29 15.25 -13.05
CA TYR A 13 -4.72 13.95 -12.67
C TYR A 13 -4.20 13.15 -13.86
N VAL A 14 -4.98 13.04 -14.92
CA VAL A 14 -4.56 12.35 -16.14
C VAL A 14 -3.59 13.25 -16.92
N GLY A 15 -3.97 14.50 -17.17
CA GLY A 15 -3.18 15.42 -17.99
C GLY A 15 -1.82 15.84 -17.40
N SER A 16 -1.72 16.06 -16.09
CA SER A 16 -0.47 16.55 -15.46
C SER A 16 0.39 15.45 -14.85
N PHE A 17 -0.22 14.44 -14.22
CA PHE A 17 0.52 13.35 -13.55
C PHE A 17 0.60 12.06 -14.38
N GLY A 18 -0.12 11.96 -15.50
CA GLY A 18 -0.08 10.78 -16.36
C GLY A 18 -0.72 9.54 -15.73
N TYR A 19 -1.62 9.70 -14.76
CA TYR A 19 -2.27 8.55 -14.11
C TYR A 19 -3.17 7.79 -15.10
N GLU A 20 -3.03 6.46 -15.10
CA GLU A 20 -3.86 5.57 -15.90
C GLU A 20 -5.15 5.19 -15.16
N VAL A 21 -6.29 5.54 -15.75
CA VAL A 21 -7.62 5.23 -15.20
C VAL A 21 -8.11 3.81 -15.52
N GLN A 22 -7.38 3.07 -16.38
CA GLN A 22 -7.76 1.72 -16.80
C GLN A 22 -7.78 0.73 -15.64
N SER A 23 -6.97 0.95 -14.61
CA SER A 23 -6.96 0.18 -13.37
C SER A 23 -8.32 0.08 -12.67
N TYR A 24 -9.25 1.00 -12.95
CA TYR A 24 -10.62 0.99 -12.42
C TYR A 24 -11.70 0.74 -13.48
N ASN A 25 -11.31 0.55 -14.74
CA ASN A 25 -12.23 0.28 -15.84
C ASN A 25 -12.62 -1.20 -15.86
N GLN A 26 -13.88 -1.51 -15.54
CA GLN A 26 -14.33 -2.91 -15.44
C GLN A 26 -14.27 -3.67 -16.79
N GLU A 27 -14.41 -3.00 -17.92
CA GLU A 27 -14.27 -3.65 -19.24
C GLU A 27 -12.80 -3.97 -19.54
N HIS A 28 -11.87 -3.12 -19.10
CA HIS A 28 -10.43 -3.43 -19.13
C HIS A 28 -10.11 -4.63 -18.24
N LEU A 29 -10.62 -4.65 -17.00
CA LEU A 29 -10.37 -5.73 -16.04
C LEU A 29 -10.97 -7.08 -16.47
N LYS A 30 -11.99 -7.10 -17.34
CA LYS A 30 -12.54 -8.33 -17.93
C LYS A 30 -11.60 -8.97 -18.95
N ASN A 31 -10.65 -8.23 -19.51
CA ASN A 31 -9.71 -8.78 -20.48
C ASN A 31 -8.74 -9.76 -19.80
N THR A 32 -8.77 -11.02 -20.23
CA THR A 32 -7.91 -12.09 -19.71
C THR A 32 -6.65 -12.31 -20.53
N THR A 33 -6.44 -11.54 -21.60
CA THR A 33 -5.25 -11.64 -22.46
C THR A 33 -4.05 -11.07 -21.72
N LEU A 34 -2.99 -11.86 -21.58
CA LEU A 34 -1.76 -11.43 -20.90
C LEU A 34 -1.05 -10.31 -21.67
N SER A 35 -0.74 -9.23 -20.97
CA SER A 35 0.02 -8.07 -21.42
C SER A 35 0.64 -7.36 -20.22
N ASP A 36 1.54 -6.41 -20.47
CA ASP A 36 2.12 -5.56 -19.40
C ASP A 36 1.07 -4.78 -18.61
N SER A 37 -0.12 -4.54 -19.19
CA SER A 37 -1.25 -3.84 -18.54
C SER A 37 -2.19 -4.75 -17.74
N THR A 38 -1.87 -6.05 -17.59
CA THR A 38 -2.72 -7.00 -16.84
C THR A 38 -2.49 -7.00 -15.33
N ALA A 39 -1.47 -6.30 -14.83
CA ALA A 39 -1.14 -6.23 -13.41
C ALA A 39 -2.35 -5.76 -12.56
N ASP A 40 -3.12 -4.79 -13.07
CA ASP A 40 -4.31 -4.28 -12.38
C ASP A 40 -5.39 -5.35 -12.20
N ARG A 41 -5.60 -6.21 -13.21
CA ARG A 41 -6.55 -7.31 -13.11
C ARG A 41 -6.11 -8.31 -12.04
N LEU A 42 -4.82 -8.65 -11.99
CA LEU A 42 -4.27 -9.58 -11.00
C LEU A 42 -4.36 -9.01 -9.59
N TRP A 43 -4.15 -7.71 -9.43
CA TRP A 43 -4.37 -7.02 -8.16
C TRP A 43 -5.85 -7.05 -7.76
N TRP A 44 -6.76 -6.70 -8.66
CA TRP A 44 -8.20 -6.75 -8.39
C TRP A 44 -8.70 -8.15 -8.07
N PHE A 45 -8.11 -9.19 -8.65
CA PHE A 45 -8.44 -10.56 -8.29
C PHE A 45 -8.14 -10.83 -6.82
N GLN A 46 -6.93 -10.49 -6.34
CA GLN A 46 -6.56 -10.61 -4.92
C GLN A 46 -7.48 -9.79 -4.01
N VAL A 47 -7.83 -8.56 -4.42
CA VAL A 47 -8.78 -7.70 -3.69
C VAL A 47 -10.15 -8.37 -3.59
N CYS A 48 -10.63 -8.98 -4.67
CA CYS A 48 -11.94 -9.62 -4.74
C CYS A 48 -11.98 -11.04 -4.17
N SER A 49 -10.84 -11.72 -4.01
CA SER A 49 -10.79 -13.10 -3.53
C SER A 49 -10.23 -13.25 -2.12
N GLU A 50 -9.55 -12.23 -1.58
CA GLU A 50 -8.77 -12.39 -0.36
C GLU A 50 -8.72 -11.14 0.51
N VAL A 51 -8.12 -10.05 0.04
CA VAL A 51 -7.69 -8.94 0.91
C VAL A 51 -8.72 -7.83 1.11
N ALA A 52 -9.83 -7.83 0.35
CA ALA A 52 -10.94 -6.89 0.49
C ALA A 52 -10.53 -5.41 0.59
N TYR A 53 -9.52 -4.99 -0.19
CA TYR A 53 -8.97 -3.65 -0.15
C TYR A 53 -9.88 -2.57 -0.77
N PHE A 54 -11.10 -2.45 -0.23
CA PHE A 54 -12.14 -1.57 -0.76
C PHE A 54 -11.98 -0.14 -0.23
N GLN A 55 -11.69 0.78 -1.14
CA GLN A 55 -11.55 2.21 -0.85
C GLN A 55 -12.92 2.90 -0.85
N VAL A 56 -13.73 2.53 0.14
CA VAL A 56 -15.08 3.08 0.33
C VAL A 56 -15.02 4.57 0.68
N ALA A 57 -16.05 5.32 0.29
CA ALA A 57 -16.16 6.72 0.65
C ALA A 57 -16.28 6.90 2.17
N PRO A 58 -15.49 7.79 2.79
CA PRO A 58 -15.70 8.24 4.16
C PRO A 58 -17.12 8.78 4.38
N ALA A 59 -17.63 8.63 5.60
CA ALA A 59 -18.99 9.06 5.94
C ALA A 59 -19.20 10.58 5.80
N ASN A 60 -18.17 11.38 6.08
CA ASN A 60 -18.21 12.85 6.05
C ASN A 60 -16.98 13.40 5.33
N ASP A 61 -17.06 14.66 4.88
CA ASP A 61 -15.95 15.47 4.34
C ASP A 61 -15.16 14.80 3.20
N SER A 62 -15.82 13.97 2.40
CA SER A 62 -15.19 13.29 1.26
C SER A 62 -15.50 13.97 -0.07
N ILE A 63 -14.49 14.09 -0.91
CA ILE A 63 -14.65 14.37 -2.35
C ILE A 63 -15.12 13.12 -3.13
N ARG A 64 -15.01 11.93 -2.54
CA ARG A 64 -15.45 10.67 -3.14
C ARG A 64 -16.96 10.55 -2.99
N SER A 65 -17.64 10.15 -4.07
CA SER A 65 -19.08 9.91 -4.07
C SER A 65 -19.46 8.89 -3.00
N SER A 66 -20.48 9.19 -2.19
CA SER A 66 -21.04 8.26 -1.20
C SER A 66 -21.59 6.96 -1.79
N LYS A 67 -21.79 6.90 -3.11
CA LYS A 67 -22.16 5.69 -3.85
C LYS A 67 -21.01 4.68 -3.98
N VAL A 68 -19.77 5.09 -3.71
CA VAL A 68 -18.62 4.18 -3.71
C VAL A 68 -18.54 3.52 -2.33
N ASP A 69 -19.45 2.57 -2.09
CA ASP A 69 -19.58 1.82 -0.85
C ASP A 69 -19.08 0.36 -1.02
N THR A 70 -19.27 -0.48 0.01
CA THR A 70 -18.89 -1.90 -0.07
C THR A 70 -19.65 -2.64 -1.18
N ARG A 71 -20.93 -2.31 -1.39
CA ARG A 71 -21.76 -2.96 -2.41
C ARG A 71 -21.24 -2.64 -3.80
N TYR A 72 -20.85 -1.40 -4.07
CA TYR A 72 -20.22 -1.01 -5.33
C TYR A 72 -19.00 -1.90 -5.66
N HIS A 73 -18.16 -2.18 -4.67
CA HIS A 73 -16.98 -3.02 -4.87
C HIS A 73 -17.33 -4.50 -5.07
N LEU A 74 -18.31 -5.03 -4.33
CA LEU A 74 -18.79 -6.40 -4.51
C LEU A 74 -19.45 -6.60 -5.88
N ASP A 75 -20.22 -5.61 -6.34
CA ASP A 75 -20.83 -5.61 -7.68
C ASP A 75 -19.75 -5.57 -8.78
N LEU A 76 -18.65 -4.81 -8.57
CA LEU A 76 -17.46 -4.86 -9.44
C LEU A 76 -16.85 -6.25 -9.47
N CYS A 77 -16.59 -6.86 -8.31
CA CYS A 77 -16.01 -8.20 -8.22
C CYS A 77 -16.87 -9.24 -8.96
N LYS A 78 -18.20 -9.20 -8.75
CA LYS A 78 -19.15 -10.05 -9.47
C LYS A 78 -19.10 -9.83 -10.97
N ASN A 79 -19.08 -8.57 -11.44
CA ASN A 79 -19.09 -8.25 -12.86
C ASN A 79 -17.79 -8.65 -13.58
N VAL A 80 -16.64 -8.53 -12.91
CA VAL A 80 -15.33 -8.80 -13.51
C VAL A 80 -14.92 -10.27 -13.40
N PHE A 81 -15.14 -10.90 -12.24
CA PHE A 81 -14.62 -12.24 -11.94
C PHE A 81 -15.70 -13.32 -11.81
N GLY A 82 -16.98 -12.93 -11.83
CA GLY A 82 -18.11 -13.85 -11.73
C GLY A 82 -18.64 -14.02 -10.32
N GLU A 83 -19.79 -14.71 -10.21
CA GLU A 83 -20.42 -14.99 -8.94
C GLU A 83 -19.62 -16.00 -8.11
N GLY A 84 -19.48 -15.74 -6.81
CA GLY A 84 -18.70 -16.58 -5.89
C GLY A 84 -17.27 -16.10 -5.65
N VAL A 85 -16.77 -15.12 -6.42
CA VAL A 85 -15.48 -14.46 -6.16
C VAL A 85 -15.72 -13.24 -5.26
N TYR A 86 -15.74 -13.50 -3.96
CA TYR A 86 -15.86 -12.47 -2.92
C TYR A 86 -14.84 -12.72 -1.82
N PRO A 87 -14.32 -11.65 -1.18
CA PRO A 87 -13.22 -11.80 -0.25
C PRO A 87 -13.72 -12.37 1.09
N PRO A 88 -13.15 -13.47 1.59
CA PRO A 88 -13.50 -14.07 2.88
C PRO A 88 -12.77 -13.35 4.04
N VAL A 89 -13.17 -12.11 4.31
CA VAL A 89 -12.45 -11.18 5.22
C VAL A 89 -12.11 -11.78 6.58
N ASP A 90 -13.04 -12.50 7.21
CA ASP A 90 -12.79 -13.12 8.51
C ASP A 90 -11.73 -14.22 8.45
N ALA A 91 -11.75 -15.04 7.40
CA ALA A 91 -10.75 -16.08 7.18
C ALA A 91 -9.37 -15.47 6.85
N THR A 92 -9.32 -14.44 6.01
CA THR A 92 -8.09 -13.70 5.70
C THR A 92 -7.49 -13.08 6.96
N ASN A 93 -8.30 -12.39 7.77
CA ASN A 93 -7.85 -11.79 9.01
C ASN A 93 -7.38 -12.84 10.03
N LEU A 94 -8.07 -13.97 10.13
CA LEU A 94 -7.64 -15.08 10.99
C LEU A 94 -6.31 -15.68 10.52
N TYR A 95 -6.13 -15.84 9.21
CA TYR A 95 -4.91 -16.41 8.62
C TYR A 95 -3.69 -15.51 8.82
N TYR A 96 -3.83 -14.20 8.57
CA TYR A 96 -2.73 -13.24 8.69
C TYR A 96 -2.58 -12.60 10.09
N GLY A 97 -3.51 -12.87 11.01
CA GLY A 97 -3.52 -12.33 12.37
C GLY A 97 -4.17 -10.95 12.51
N GLY A 98 -4.60 -10.31 11.42
CA GLY A 98 -5.25 -9.00 11.46
C GLY A 98 -4.39 -7.95 12.18
N THR A 99 -4.90 -7.44 13.31
CA THR A 99 -4.14 -6.48 14.16
C THR A 99 -3.28 -7.16 15.23
N ASP A 100 -3.44 -8.46 15.44
CA ASP A 100 -2.70 -9.31 16.37
C ASP A 100 -1.76 -10.25 15.61
N ILE A 101 -0.76 -9.64 14.97
CA ILE A 101 0.21 -10.34 14.12
C ILE A 101 1.03 -11.31 14.99
N ALA A 102 0.92 -12.61 14.72
CA ALA A 102 1.66 -13.66 15.43
C ALA A 102 3.16 -13.74 15.07
N GLY A 103 3.58 -12.98 14.04
CA GLY A 103 4.97 -12.93 13.58
C GLY A 103 5.93 -12.22 14.54
N SER A 104 7.23 -12.41 14.32
CA SER A 104 8.31 -11.70 15.01
C SER A 104 9.43 -11.38 14.03
N LYS A 105 10.35 -10.50 14.43
CA LYS A 105 11.46 -10.05 13.59
C LYS A 105 10.97 -9.35 12.30
N ILE A 106 10.04 -8.40 12.47
CA ILE A 106 9.45 -7.62 11.38
C ILE A 106 9.61 -6.13 11.69
N VAL A 107 10.28 -5.38 10.81
CA VAL A 107 10.35 -3.91 10.90
C VAL A 107 9.22 -3.31 10.07
N PHE A 108 8.40 -2.46 10.67
CA PHE A 108 7.38 -1.68 9.96
C PHE A 108 7.87 -0.24 9.79
N THR A 109 7.91 0.23 8.55
CA THR A 109 8.27 1.61 8.20
C THR A 109 7.08 2.28 7.52
N ASN A 110 6.86 3.55 7.83
CA ASN A 110 5.77 4.33 7.25
C ASN A 110 6.21 5.76 6.99
N GLY A 111 5.84 6.32 5.84
CA GLY A 111 5.94 7.76 5.60
C GLY A 111 4.84 8.52 6.35
N SER A 112 5.17 9.68 6.92
CA SER A 112 4.20 10.50 7.65
C SER A 112 3.03 10.99 6.78
N GLN A 113 3.23 11.13 5.47
CA GLN A 113 2.20 11.56 4.52
C GLN A 113 1.72 10.42 3.61
N ASP A 114 2.11 9.16 3.89
CA ASP A 114 1.60 8.00 3.17
C ASP A 114 0.13 7.73 3.57
N PRO A 115 -0.85 7.83 2.66
CA PRO A 115 -2.23 7.49 2.97
C PRO A 115 -2.39 6.01 3.39
N TRP A 116 -1.48 5.14 2.96
CA TRP A 116 -1.51 3.71 3.28
C TRP A 116 -1.02 3.39 4.70
N ARG A 117 -0.39 4.35 5.40
CA ARG A 117 0.19 4.10 6.74
C ARG A 117 -0.82 3.57 7.76
N ARG A 118 -2.10 3.90 7.59
CA ARG A 118 -3.18 3.46 8.50
C ARG A 118 -3.54 1.99 8.35
N ALA A 119 -3.15 1.35 7.24
CA ALA A 119 -3.25 -0.10 7.06
C ALA A 119 -2.03 -0.85 7.63
N SER A 120 -1.02 -0.13 8.14
CA SER A 120 0.22 -0.69 8.69
C SER A 120 0.23 -0.65 10.22
N LYS A 121 1.17 -1.36 10.85
CA LYS A 121 1.43 -1.28 12.29
C LYS A 121 2.11 0.04 12.61
N GLN A 122 1.44 0.90 13.39
CA GLN A 122 1.99 2.20 13.82
C GLN A 122 2.52 2.21 15.27
N VAL A 123 2.10 1.25 16.10
CA VAL A 123 2.59 1.13 17.49
C VAL A 123 3.77 0.15 17.51
N SER A 124 4.92 0.64 17.93
CA SER A 124 6.16 -0.14 18.01
C SER A 124 6.12 -1.14 19.17
N SER A 125 6.79 -2.29 19.00
CA SER A 125 6.94 -3.33 20.03
C SER A 125 8.33 -3.97 19.93
N PRO A 126 8.86 -4.62 20.98
CA PRO A 126 10.22 -5.16 20.96
C PRO A 126 10.51 -6.15 19.83
N SER A 127 9.56 -7.05 19.50
CA SER A 127 9.70 -8.04 18.43
C SER A 127 9.29 -7.54 17.05
N MET A 128 8.56 -6.43 16.99
CA MET A 128 8.05 -5.80 15.77
C MET A 128 8.13 -4.27 15.89
N PRO A 129 9.33 -3.70 15.72
CA PRO A 129 9.52 -2.26 15.77
C PRO A 129 8.77 -1.56 14.64
N SER A 130 8.19 -0.40 14.94
CA SER A 130 7.53 0.46 13.96
C SER A 130 8.11 1.87 13.98
N TYR A 131 8.38 2.44 12.80
CA TYR A 131 8.96 3.76 12.60
C TYR A 131 8.13 4.60 11.64
N ILE A 132 7.89 5.85 12.02
CA ILE A 132 7.26 6.86 11.15
C ILE A 132 8.33 7.87 10.72
N ILE A 133 8.54 7.98 9.41
CA ILE A 133 9.45 8.95 8.80
C ILE A 133 8.69 10.25 8.61
N THR A 134 8.99 11.23 9.47
CA THR A 134 8.35 12.54 9.44
C THR A 134 9.21 13.55 8.70
N CYS A 135 8.77 13.92 7.50
CA CYS A 135 9.32 15.00 6.69
C CYS A 135 8.25 15.49 5.69
N GLU A 136 8.46 16.66 5.09
CA GLU A 136 7.68 17.12 3.94
C GLU A 136 7.93 16.22 2.72
N ASN A 137 6.85 15.77 2.10
CA ASN A 137 6.75 14.79 1.02
C ASN A 137 7.26 13.37 1.34
N CYS A 138 7.36 13.02 2.62
CA CYS A 138 7.60 11.64 3.07
C CYS A 138 6.34 10.77 2.92
N GLY A 139 6.10 10.27 1.70
CA GLY A 139 4.97 9.40 1.34
C GLY A 139 5.31 7.90 1.33
N HIS A 140 4.67 7.18 0.43
CA HIS A 140 4.85 5.74 0.20
C HIS A 140 6.29 5.26 -0.04
N GLY A 141 6.76 4.32 0.78
CA GLY A 141 8.06 3.66 0.60
C GLY A 141 9.27 4.60 0.67
N THR A 142 9.17 5.74 1.39
CA THR A 142 10.26 6.72 1.51
C THR A 142 11.53 6.14 2.13
N ASP A 143 11.40 5.17 3.04
CA ASP A 143 12.52 4.41 3.61
C ASP A 143 13.36 3.73 2.53
N LEU A 144 12.73 3.17 1.50
CA LEU A 144 13.42 2.49 0.41
C LEU A 144 13.78 3.44 -0.74
N ARG A 145 12.90 4.36 -1.12
CA ARG A 145 13.03 5.17 -2.35
C ARG A 145 13.65 6.55 -2.13
N GLY A 146 13.50 7.14 -0.94
CA GLY A 146 13.75 8.57 -0.73
C GLY A 146 12.62 9.47 -1.27
N CYS A 147 12.95 10.69 -1.68
CA CYS A 147 12.00 11.71 -2.13
C CYS A 147 12.56 12.47 -3.33
N PRO A 148 11.76 12.87 -4.34
CA PRO A 148 10.42 12.36 -4.63
C PRO A 148 10.51 10.87 -5.03
N GLN A 149 9.40 10.13 -4.91
CA GLN A 149 9.39 8.69 -5.22
C GLN A 149 9.54 8.37 -6.71
N SER A 150 9.31 9.36 -7.57
CA SER A 150 9.37 9.24 -9.02
C SER A 150 10.20 10.40 -9.59
N PRO A 151 11.11 10.13 -10.54
CA PRO A 151 11.51 8.79 -11.00
C PRO A 151 12.23 8.02 -9.89
N SER A 152 12.10 6.68 -9.89
CA SER A 152 12.78 5.86 -8.89
C SER A 152 14.30 5.88 -9.12
N ALA A 153 15.07 6.23 -8.10
CA ALA A 153 16.52 6.06 -8.10
C ALA A 153 16.88 4.62 -7.69
N PRO A 154 17.84 3.94 -8.37
CA PRO A 154 18.45 2.71 -7.86
C PRO A 154 18.96 2.94 -6.43
N GLU A 155 18.70 1.99 -5.52
CA GLU A 155 19.05 2.07 -4.08
C GLU A 155 18.32 3.18 -3.27
N GLY A 156 17.60 4.07 -3.94
CA GLY A 156 16.82 5.16 -3.37
C GLY A 156 17.67 6.30 -2.80
N ASP A 157 17.23 7.54 -3.04
CA ASP A 157 17.99 8.75 -2.73
C ASP A 157 17.22 9.68 -1.77
N PRO A 158 17.62 9.78 -0.50
CA PRO A 158 16.98 10.65 0.47
C PRO A 158 17.46 12.11 0.38
N SER A 159 18.46 12.44 -0.45
CA SER A 159 19.08 13.78 -0.50
C SER A 159 18.09 14.90 -0.79
N ASN A 160 17.06 14.60 -1.58
CA ASN A 160 15.99 15.52 -1.96
C ASN A 160 14.76 15.45 -1.04
N CYS A 161 14.80 14.63 0.03
CA CYS A 161 13.81 14.75 1.09
C CYS A 161 14.07 16.04 1.88
N SER A 162 13.00 16.65 2.41
CA SER A 162 13.14 17.82 3.29
C SER A 162 13.93 17.54 4.57
N SER A 163 14.03 16.27 4.97
CA SER A 163 14.89 15.84 6.07
C SER A 163 15.54 14.49 5.76
N PRO A 164 16.66 14.49 5.02
CA PRO A 164 17.38 13.26 4.65
C PRO A 164 17.84 12.46 5.89
N ASP A 165 18.20 13.16 6.96
CA ASP A 165 18.66 12.56 8.22
C ASP A 165 17.59 11.67 8.87
N VAL A 166 16.31 12.05 8.79
CA VAL A 166 15.22 11.24 9.35
C VAL A 166 15.07 9.93 8.57
N VAL A 167 15.22 9.98 7.24
CA VAL A 167 15.18 8.78 6.38
C VAL A 167 16.38 7.88 6.68
N ASN A 168 17.58 8.45 6.71
CA ASN A 168 18.83 7.72 6.99
C ASN A 168 18.81 7.10 8.39
N LYS A 169 18.26 7.78 9.39
CA LYS A 169 18.10 7.24 10.74
C LYS A 169 17.20 6.00 10.76
N VAL A 170 16.11 5.98 9.98
CA VAL A 170 15.24 4.79 9.90
C VAL A 170 15.93 3.66 9.12
N ARG A 171 16.64 3.96 8.02
CA ARG A 171 17.48 2.98 7.30
C ARG A 171 18.52 2.33 8.23
N GLN A 172 19.20 3.14 9.06
CA GLN A 172 20.14 2.63 10.07
C GLN A 172 19.45 1.71 11.07
N LYS A 173 18.26 2.07 11.57
CA LYS A 173 17.48 1.21 12.47
C LYS A 173 17.09 -0.12 11.82
N MET A 174 16.73 -0.11 10.53
CA MET A 174 16.46 -1.35 9.80
C MET A 174 17.71 -2.25 9.74
N ILE A 175 18.86 -1.69 9.41
CA ILE A 175 20.15 -2.40 9.37
C ILE A 175 20.49 -2.98 10.76
N GLU A 176 20.38 -2.19 11.82
CA GLU A 176 20.63 -2.65 13.21
C GLU A 176 19.76 -3.87 13.58
N HIS A 177 18.47 -3.88 13.20
CA HIS A 177 17.59 -5.02 13.45
C HIS A 177 17.96 -6.24 12.60
N ILE A 178 18.28 -6.04 11.32
CA ILE A 178 18.70 -7.12 10.42
C ILE A 178 20.00 -7.76 10.94
N ASP A 179 21.01 -6.96 11.30
CA ASP A 179 22.28 -7.45 11.85
C ASP A 179 22.07 -8.21 13.16
N LEU A 180 21.25 -7.68 14.06
CA LEU A 180 20.89 -8.36 15.30
C LEU A 180 20.24 -9.73 15.02
N TRP A 181 19.26 -9.78 14.11
CA TRP A 181 18.55 -11.02 13.82
C TRP A 181 19.42 -12.04 13.10
N LEU A 182 20.31 -11.61 12.21
CA LEU A 182 21.31 -12.48 11.57
C LEU A 182 22.29 -13.05 12.60
N SER A 183 22.73 -12.24 13.58
CA SER A 183 23.62 -12.71 14.64
C SER A 183 23.00 -13.80 15.52
N GLN A 184 21.68 -13.76 15.72
CA GLN A 184 20.91 -14.76 16.46
C GLN A 184 20.71 -16.07 15.70
N CYS A 185 20.97 -16.09 14.38
CA CYS A 185 20.83 -17.27 13.55
C CYS A 185 22.13 -18.09 13.43
N GLN A 186 23.25 -17.62 14.00
CA GLN A 186 24.49 -18.40 14.00
C GLN A 186 24.35 -19.60 14.96
N PRO A 187 24.79 -20.81 14.56
CA PRO A 187 24.70 -21.98 15.41
C PRO A 187 25.46 -21.71 16.70
N VAL A 188 24.85 -22.07 17.84
CA VAL A 188 25.56 -22.12 19.12
C VAL A 188 26.74 -23.06 18.91
N THR A 189 27.96 -22.53 18.89
CA THR A 189 29.16 -23.34 18.95
C THR A 189 29.16 -24.02 20.32
N SER A 190 28.65 -25.25 20.36
CA SER A 190 28.80 -26.13 21.51
C SER A 190 30.28 -26.45 21.67
N PHE A 191 30.90 -25.87 22.70
CA PHE A 191 32.19 -26.32 23.23
C PHE A 191 31.99 -27.52 24.15
#